data_AF-A0A151J141-F1
#
_entry.id   AF-A0A151J141-F1
#
_cell.length_a   1.000
_cell.length_b   1.000
_cell.length_c   1.000
_cell.angle_alpha   90.00
_cell.angle_beta   90.00
_cell.angle_gamma   90.00
#
_symmetry.space_group_name_H-M   'P 1'
#
loop_
_entity.id
_entity.type
_entity.pdbx_description
1 polymer ?
#
loop_
_entity_poly.entity_id
_entity_poly.type
_entity_poly.pdbx_seq_one_letter_code
_entity_poly.pdbx_strand_id
1 'polypeptide(L)'
;MFESLVACNVSLSKVQKFHYLKTSITGEAAVLINNLKISEANYDSAWQLLIDEYDNKQTLVHTHLHAFASLPVMKTENVNDLRKLRDTVSSSLAALKNLDCPVNEWDDLLVYLIAQKFGPRTRSEWNLKRTEFAKLPSYKDINDFLTLRIRGLSDLSDSPKDTRRYKDDKPRSSVNNVTANKCVGCYGNHSVSKCKEFLDKTVEQRGDFARHSRLCLNCL
;
A
#
# COMPACT_ATOMS: atom_id res chain seq x y z
N MET A 1 27.24 -4.49 18.58
CA MET A 1 28.25 -3.42 18.42
C MET A 1 28.94 -3.07 19.74
N PHE A 2 28.19 -2.84 20.82
CA PHE A 2 28.78 -2.63 22.16
C PHE A 2 29.56 -3.85 22.67
N GLU A 3 29.00 -5.06 22.51
CA GLU A 3 29.69 -6.28 22.94
C GLU A 3 31.02 -6.49 22.22
N SER A 4 31.04 -6.34 20.90
CA SER A 4 32.22 -6.51 20.07
C SER A 4 33.33 -5.47 20.31
N LEU A 5 32.98 -4.25 20.74
CA LEU A 5 33.94 -3.14 20.90
C LEU A 5 34.38 -2.90 22.35
N VAL A 6 33.49 -3.13 23.32
CA VAL A 6 33.69 -2.75 24.72
C VAL A 6 33.57 -3.95 25.65
N ALA A 7 32.54 -4.79 25.51
CA ALA A 7 32.33 -5.90 26.44
C ALA A 7 33.40 -7.02 26.29
N CYS A 8 33.78 -7.36 25.04
CA CYS A 8 34.79 -8.38 24.73
C CYS A 8 36.24 -7.87 24.84
N ASN A 9 36.46 -6.58 25.11
CA ASN A 9 37.82 -6.06 25.24
C ASN A 9 38.41 -6.43 26.62
N VAL A 10 39.48 -7.22 26.61
CA VAL A 10 40.14 -7.73 27.82
C VAL A 10 40.98 -6.64 28.52
N SER A 11 41.30 -5.55 27.81
CA SER A 11 42.12 -4.45 28.34
C SER A 11 41.33 -3.42 29.17
N LEU A 12 40.00 -3.44 29.12
CA LEU A 12 39.15 -2.52 29.88
C LEU A 12 38.71 -3.16 31.21
N SER A 13 38.86 -2.42 32.31
CA SER A 13 38.32 -2.86 33.60
C SER A 13 36.80 -2.84 33.59
N LYS A 14 36.15 -3.61 34.48
CA LYS A 14 34.67 -3.62 34.58
C LYS A 14 34.12 -2.23 34.90
N VAL A 15 34.86 -1.42 35.67
CA VAL A 15 34.53 -0.01 35.94
C VAL A 15 34.52 0.82 34.66
N GLN A 16 35.55 0.68 33.81
CA GLN A 16 35.64 1.41 32.55
C GLN A 16 34.54 0.97 31.58
N LYS A 17 34.29 -0.35 31.47
CA LYS A 17 33.16 -0.89 30.69
C LYS A 17 31.83 -0.32 31.16
N PHE A 18 31.62 -0.17 32.47
CA PHE A 18 30.40 0.42 33.01
C PHE A 18 30.27 1.90 32.70
N HIS A 19 31.37 2.66 32.73
CA HIS A 19 31.36 4.06 32.31
C HIS A 19 30.96 4.18 30.83
N TYR A 20 31.55 3.36 29.95
CA TYR A 20 31.18 3.32 28.55
C TYR A 20 29.72 2.88 28.34
N LEU A 21 29.25 1.90 29.10
CA LEU A 21 27.86 1.43 29.07
C LEU A 21 26.89 2.58 29.38
N LYS A 22 27.10 3.30 30.48
CA LYS A 22 26.26 4.45 30.87
C LYS A 22 26.26 5.57 29.82
N THR A 23 27.38 5.81 29.14
CA THR A 23 27.45 6.81 28.06
C THR A 23 26.86 6.33 26.74
N SER A 24 26.78 5.01 26.51
CA SER A 24 26.30 4.44 25.24
C SER A 24 24.80 4.21 25.22
N ILE A 25 24.17 4.11 26.39
CA ILE A 25 22.75 3.84 26.53
C ILE A 25 21.98 5.16 26.64
N THR A 26 20.84 5.25 25.98
CA THR A 26 19.94 6.41 26.02
C THR A 26 18.50 5.99 26.30
N GLY A 27 17.64 6.93 26.70
CA GLY A 27 16.21 6.68 26.92
C GLY A 27 15.91 5.80 28.15
N GLU A 28 14.90 4.93 28.03
CA GLU A 28 14.40 4.07 29.12
C GLU A 28 15.46 3.12 29.68
N ALA A 29 16.33 2.59 28.81
CA ALA A 29 17.42 1.72 29.20
C ALA A 29 18.44 2.45 30.11
N ALA A 30 18.65 3.77 29.93
CA ALA A 30 19.55 4.55 30.78
C ALA A 30 18.95 4.80 32.17
N VAL A 31 17.63 4.99 32.25
CA VAL A 31 16.90 5.15 33.51
C VAL A 31 17.03 3.88 34.37
N LEU A 32 16.95 2.71 33.74
CA LEU A 32 16.99 1.40 34.38
C LEU A 32 18.29 1.17 35.18
N ILE A 33 19.42 1.63 34.66
CA ILE A 33 20.75 1.50 35.30
C ILE A 33 21.22 2.80 35.99
N ASN A 34 20.41 3.87 35.98
CA ASN A 34 20.84 5.18 36.47
C ASN A 34 21.20 5.15 37.97
N ASN A 35 20.38 4.44 38.76
CA ASN A 35 20.50 4.33 40.21
C ASN A 35 21.69 3.47 40.67
N LEU A 36 22.34 2.75 39.75
CA LEU A 36 23.51 1.94 40.05
C LEU A 36 24.78 2.81 40.03
N LYS A 37 25.51 2.80 41.16
CA LYS A 37 26.82 3.43 41.26
C LYS A 37 27.83 2.69 40.39
N ILE A 38 28.71 3.43 39.72
CA ILE A 38 29.77 2.85 38.89
C ILE A 38 30.73 2.08 39.79
N SER A 39 30.64 0.75 39.77
CA SER A 39 31.51 -0.18 40.49
C SER A 39 31.61 -1.49 39.71
N GLU A 40 32.66 -2.28 39.97
CA GLU A 40 32.83 -3.58 39.30
C GLU A 40 31.70 -4.55 39.64
N ALA A 41 31.27 -4.58 40.90
CA ALA A 41 30.18 -5.44 41.36
C ALA A 41 28.83 -5.09 40.72
N ASN A 42 28.61 -3.80 40.41
CA ASN A 42 27.37 -3.33 39.82
C ASN A 42 27.36 -3.42 38.29
N TYR A 43 28.50 -3.56 37.63
CA TYR A 43 28.56 -3.72 36.17
C TYR A 43 27.84 -5.00 35.72
N ASP A 44 28.17 -6.13 36.35
CA ASP A 44 27.56 -7.43 35.98
C ASP A 44 26.05 -7.41 36.26
N SER A 45 25.63 -6.80 37.37
CA SER A 45 24.20 -6.63 37.72
C SER A 45 23.47 -5.69 36.75
N ALA A 46 24.08 -4.56 36.37
CA ALA A 46 23.53 -3.61 35.41
C ALA A 46 23.39 -4.23 34.02
N TRP A 47 24.40 -5.00 33.60
CA TRP A 47 24.39 -5.70 32.32
C TRP A 47 23.32 -6.79 32.30
N GLN A 48 23.20 -7.57 33.38
CA GLN A 48 22.15 -8.59 33.48
C GLN A 48 20.75 -7.98 33.49
N LEU A 49 20.52 -6.87 34.20
CA LEU A 49 19.24 -6.15 34.17
C LEU A 49 18.85 -5.67 32.76
N LEU A 50 19.82 -5.24 31.96
CA LEU A 50 19.58 -4.85 30.57
C LEU A 50 19.26 -6.07 29.70
N ILE A 51 19.95 -7.20 29.90
CA ILE A 51 19.64 -8.46 29.22
C ILE A 51 18.23 -8.93 29.59
N ASP A 52 17.90 -8.94 30.89
CA ASP A 52 16.60 -9.44 31.36
C ASP A 52 15.44 -8.59 30.81
N GLU A 53 15.61 -7.27 30.73
CA GLU A 53 14.57 -6.36 30.21
C GLU A 53 14.49 -6.36 28.67
N TYR A 54 15.64 -6.33 27.98
CA TYR A 54 15.70 -6.07 26.52
C TYR A 54 16.07 -7.27 25.67
N ASP A 55 16.74 -8.28 26.22
CA ASP A 55 17.11 -9.53 25.54
C ASP A 55 16.11 -10.67 25.84
N ASN A 56 14.85 -10.32 26.04
CA ASN A 56 13.78 -11.31 26.09
C ASN A 56 13.54 -11.87 24.68
N LYS A 57 14.28 -12.95 24.35
CA LYS A 57 14.20 -13.66 23.07
C LYS A 57 12.77 -13.98 22.67
N GLN A 58 11.89 -14.33 23.60
CA GLN A 58 10.48 -14.63 23.29
C GLN A 58 9.74 -13.38 22.82
N THR A 59 9.91 -12.25 23.51
CA THR A 59 9.32 -10.96 23.11
C THR A 59 9.87 -10.47 21.78
N LEU A 60 11.18 -10.62 21.54
CA LEU A 60 11.82 -10.25 20.27
C LEU A 60 11.29 -11.10 19.12
N VAL A 61 11.23 -12.42 19.29
CA VAL A 61 10.65 -13.34 18.30
C VAL A 61 9.19 -12.97 18.03
N HIS A 62 8.39 -12.76 19.08
CA HIS A 62 6.99 -12.38 18.93
C HIS A 62 6.83 -11.04 18.20
N THR A 63 7.66 -10.05 18.51
CA THR A 63 7.64 -8.74 17.88
C THR A 63 7.92 -8.84 16.38
N HIS A 64 8.95 -9.60 15.98
CA HIS A 64 9.27 -9.81 14.57
C HIS A 64 8.21 -10.61 13.83
N LEU A 65 7.66 -11.67 14.44
CA LEU A 65 6.54 -12.42 13.87
C LEU A 65 5.30 -11.54 13.69
N HIS A 66 4.95 -10.76 14.71
CA HIS A 66 3.83 -9.84 14.68
C HIS A 66 4.04 -8.74 13.65
N ALA A 67 5.25 -8.19 13.50
CA ALA A 67 5.54 -7.08 12.60
C ALA A 67 5.13 -7.36 11.15
N PHE A 68 5.40 -8.55 10.62
CA PHE A 68 4.96 -8.90 9.26
C PHE A 68 3.58 -9.57 9.23
N ALA A 69 3.19 -10.34 10.24
CA ALA A 69 1.87 -10.98 10.30
C ALA A 69 0.72 -9.97 10.42
N SER A 70 0.94 -8.85 11.12
CA SER A 70 -0.04 -7.78 11.33
C SER A 70 -0.16 -6.79 10.17
N LEU A 71 0.67 -6.90 9.13
CA LEU A 71 0.58 -6.01 7.97
C LEU A 71 -0.82 -6.07 7.35
N PRO A 72 -1.42 -4.92 6.98
CA PRO A 72 -2.75 -4.90 6.39
C PRO A 72 -2.75 -5.55 5.01
N VAL A 73 -3.88 -6.15 4.64
CA VAL A 73 -4.10 -6.64 3.27
C VAL A 73 -4.22 -5.44 2.33
N MET A 74 -3.48 -5.45 1.23
CA MET A 74 -3.51 -4.37 0.26
C MET A 74 -4.83 -4.37 -0.51
N LYS A 75 -5.59 -3.27 -0.43
CA LYS A 75 -6.84 -3.11 -1.19
C LYS A 75 -6.57 -2.75 -2.65
N THR A 76 -5.61 -1.85 -2.85
CA THR A 76 -5.18 -1.35 -4.15
C THR A 76 -3.69 -1.64 -4.34
N GLU A 77 -3.29 -1.93 -5.56
CA GLU A 77 -1.88 -2.18 -5.89
C GLU A 77 -1.08 -0.88 -5.78
N ASN A 78 -0.13 -0.84 -4.85
CA ASN A 78 0.73 0.30 -4.58
C ASN A 78 2.18 -0.15 -4.39
N VAL A 79 3.11 0.49 -5.10
CA VAL A 79 4.55 0.19 -5.05
C VAL A 79 5.12 0.36 -3.65
N ASN A 80 4.70 1.41 -2.94
CA ASN A 80 5.19 1.69 -1.60
C ASN A 80 4.75 0.62 -0.60
N ASP A 81 3.51 0.13 -0.72
CA ASP A 81 2.99 -0.92 0.15
C ASP A 81 3.65 -2.26 -0.14
N LEU A 82 3.87 -2.60 -1.42
CA LEU A 82 4.62 -3.81 -1.81
C LEU A 82 6.07 -3.77 -1.32
N ARG A 83 6.72 -2.60 -1.43
CA ARG A 83 8.08 -2.39 -0.90
C ARG A 83 8.11 -2.55 0.62
N LYS A 84 7.17 -1.90 1.33
CA LYS A 84 7.04 -2.01 2.78
C LYS A 84 6.82 -3.46 3.21
N LEU A 85 5.95 -4.20 2.53
CA LEU A 85 5.72 -5.63 2.80
C LEU A 85 7.01 -6.45 2.65
N ARG A 86 7.68 -6.34 1.49
CA ARG A 86 8.92 -7.07 1.21
C ARG A 86 10.01 -6.76 2.23
N ASP A 87 10.21 -5.48 2.52
CA ASP A 87 11.31 -5.03 3.39
C ASP A 87 11.02 -5.39 4.86
N THR A 88 9.77 -5.27 5.32
CA THR A 88 9.37 -5.68 6.67
C THR A 88 9.53 -7.18 6.89
N VAL A 89 9.10 -8.00 5.92
CA VAL A 89 9.26 -9.46 5.99
C VAL A 89 10.75 -9.83 5.98
N SER A 90 11.53 -9.26 5.05
CA SER A 90 12.97 -9.54 4.95
C SER A 90 13.73 -9.14 6.21
N SER A 91 13.44 -7.96 6.77
CA SER A 91 14.03 -7.49 8.02
C SER A 91 13.67 -8.39 9.20
N SER A 92 12.40 -8.78 9.30
CA SER A 92 11.92 -9.65 10.39
C SER A 92 12.54 -11.04 10.32
N LEU A 93 12.64 -11.63 9.13
CA LEU A 93 13.30 -12.92 8.93
C LEU A 93 14.79 -12.88 9.22
N ALA A 94 15.49 -11.80 8.83
CA ALA A 94 16.89 -11.62 9.16
C ALA A 94 17.11 -11.52 10.68
N ALA A 95 16.24 -10.78 11.38
CA ALA A 95 16.29 -10.68 12.83
C ALA A 95 15.99 -12.02 13.53
N LEU A 96 14.98 -12.75 13.07
CA LEU A 96 14.64 -14.09 13.58
C LEU A 96 15.79 -15.09 13.34
N LYS A 97 16.46 -15.01 12.20
CA LYS A 97 17.65 -15.82 11.91
C LYS A 97 18.80 -15.52 12.87
N ASN A 98 19.00 -14.24 13.23
CA ASN A 98 20.01 -13.84 14.22
C ASN A 98 19.64 -14.28 15.65
N LEU A 99 18.37 -14.60 15.91
CA LEU A 99 17.87 -15.19 17.16
C LEU A 99 17.85 -16.73 17.11
N ASP A 100 18.59 -17.35 16.19
CA ASP A 100 18.70 -18.80 15.99
C ASP A 100 17.36 -19.51 15.69
N CYS A 101 16.35 -18.79 15.17
CA CYS A 101 15.09 -19.40 14.76
C CYS A 101 15.24 -20.14 13.41
N PRO A 102 14.57 -21.29 13.23
CA PRO A 102 14.65 -22.11 12.00
C PRO A 102 13.81 -21.52 10.85
N VAL A 103 14.07 -20.28 10.47
CA VAL A 103 13.32 -19.56 9.41
C VAL A 103 13.41 -20.23 8.03
N ASN A 104 14.43 -21.05 7.80
CA ASN A 104 14.64 -21.74 6.53
C ASN A 104 13.62 -22.86 6.27
N GLU A 105 12.91 -23.33 7.31
CA GLU A 105 11.92 -24.39 7.19
C GLU A 105 10.50 -23.85 6.99
N TRP A 106 10.33 -22.53 6.99
CA TRP A 106 9.01 -21.88 6.98
C TRP A 106 8.55 -21.44 5.59
N ASP A 107 9.22 -21.90 4.53
CA ASP A 107 8.97 -21.46 3.15
C ASP A 107 7.47 -21.51 2.79
N ASP A 108 6.81 -22.65 3.02
CA ASP A 108 5.38 -22.83 2.70
C ASP A 108 4.47 -21.87 3.46
N LEU A 109 4.74 -21.69 4.76
CA LEU A 109 3.98 -20.79 5.63
C LEU A 109 4.21 -19.33 5.24
N LEU A 110 5.46 -18.94 4.96
CA LEU A 110 5.82 -17.59 4.57
C LEU A 110 5.18 -17.23 3.23
N VAL A 111 5.26 -18.12 2.25
CA VAL A 111 4.60 -17.92 0.95
C VAL A 111 3.11 -17.73 1.13
N TYR A 112 2.46 -18.58 1.93
CA TYR A 112 1.03 -18.44 2.19
C TYR A 112 0.69 -17.11 2.87
N LEU A 113 1.39 -16.75 3.96
CA LEU A 113 1.13 -15.53 4.72
C LEU A 113 1.35 -14.26 3.88
N ILE A 114 2.44 -14.20 3.11
CA ILE A 114 2.75 -13.07 2.23
C ILE A 114 1.69 -12.96 1.13
N ALA A 115 1.29 -14.07 0.51
CA ALA A 115 0.27 -14.08 -0.53
C ALA A 115 -1.11 -13.60 -0.02
N GLN A 116 -1.43 -13.79 1.26
CA GLN A 116 -2.66 -13.25 1.86
C GLN A 116 -2.62 -11.72 2.02
N LYS A 117 -1.44 -11.10 2.03
CA LYS A 117 -1.31 -9.63 2.10
C LYS A 117 -1.44 -8.95 0.74
N PHE A 118 -1.35 -9.71 -0.36
CA PHE A 118 -1.45 -9.17 -1.71
C PHE A 118 -2.85 -8.66 -2.03
N GLY A 119 -2.89 -7.56 -2.80
CA GLY A 119 -4.13 -7.11 -3.42
C GLY A 119 -4.57 -8.03 -4.55
N PRO A 120 -5.84 -7.91 -5.02
CA PRO A 120 -6.42 -8.85 -5.98
C PRO A 120 -5.59 -9.06 -7.24
N ARG A 121 -5.05 -7.98 -7.82
CA ARG A 121 -4.23 -8.03 -9.04
C ARG A 121 -2.90 -8.74 -8.80
N THR A 122 -2.14 -8.31 -7.79
CA THR A 122 -0.85 -8.93 -7.44
C THR A 122 -1.02 -10.41 -7.05
N ARG A 123 -2.11 -10.75 -6.36
CA ARG A 123 -2.44 -12.14 -6.00
C ARG A 123 -2.75 -13.00 -7.24
N SER A 124 -3.49 -12.47 -8.21
CA SER A 124 -3.75 -13.16 -9.47
C SER A 124 -2.46 -13.47 -10.22
N GLU A 125 -1.58 -12.47 -10.35
CA GLU A 125 -0.28 -12.60 -11.01
C GLU A 125 0.63 -13.62 -10.30
N TRP A 126 0.65 -13.59 -8.98
CA TRP A 126 1.37 -14.58 -8.19
C TRP A 126 0.81 -15.99 -8.41
N ASN A 127 -0.51 -16.15 -8.44
CA ASN A 127 -1.13 -17.46 -8.67
C ASN A 127 -0.84 -18.00 -10.08
N LEU A 128 -0.76 -17.14 -11.10
CA LEU A 128 -0.34 -17.54 -12.44
C LEU A 128 1.11 -18.01 -12.43
N LYS A 129 2.03 -17.20 -11.88
CA LYS A 129 3.44 -17.59 -11.74
C LYS A 129 3.61 -18.88 -10.95
N ARG A 130 2.76 -19.11 -9.94
CA ARG A 130 2.77 -20.33 -9.14
C ARG A 130 2.56 -21.61 -9.96
N THR A 131 1.81 -21.53 -11.06
CA THR A 131 1.57 -22.69 -11.93
C THR A 131 2.81 -23.12 -12.72
N GLU A 132 3.83 -22.27 -12.81
CA GLU A 132 5.09 -22.57 -13.50
C GLU A 132 6.05 -23.39 -12.62
N PHE A 133 5.87 -23.42 -11.29
CA PHE A 133 6.76 -24.17 -10.41
C PHE A 133 6.36 -25.65 -10.36
N ALA A 134 7.34 -26.54 -10.62
CA ALA A 134 7.19 -27.99 -10.48
C ALA A 134 7.16 -28.45 -9.01
N LYS A 135 7.62 -27.61 -8.07
CA LYS A 135 7.65 -27.85 -6.63
C LYS A 135 6.97 -26.69 -5.90
N LEU A 136 6.70 -26.86 -4.61
CA LEU A 136 6.22 -25.77 -3.77
C LEU A 136 7.21 -24.59 -3.85
N PRO A 137 6.72 -23.36 -4.10
CA PRO A 137 7.56 -22.18 -4.18
C PRO A 137 8.20 -21.88 -2.82
N SER A 138 9.45 -21.45 -2.84
CA SER A 138 10.20 -21.03 -1.66
C SER A 138 9.92 -19.57 -1.28
N TYR A 139 10.35 -19.14 -0.09
CA TYR A 139 10.35 -17.72 0.28
C TYR A 139 11.14 -16.87 -0.73
N LYS A 140 12.23 -17.40 -1.28
CA LYS A 140 13.03 -16.72 -2.30
C LYS A 140 12.20 -16.43 -3.55
N ASP A 141 11.39 -17.38 -4.01
CA ASP A 141 10.59 -17.23 -5.23
C ASP A 141 9.54 -16.12 -5.12
N ILE A 142 8.87 -16.03 -3.96
CA ILE A 142 7.88 -14.97 -3.72
C ILE A 142 8.54 -13.61 -3.49
N ASN A 143 9.72 -13.57 -2.86
CA ASN A 143 10.51 -12.35 -2.70
C ASN A 143 11.03 -11.81 -4.04
N ASP A 144 11.48 -12.71 -4.93
CA ASP A 144 11.92 -12.37 -6.28
C ASP A 144 10.75 -11.88 -7.14
N PHE A 145 9.57 -12.53 -7.01
CA PHE A 145 8.33 -12.03 -7.61
C PHE A 145 7.97 -10.63 -7.12
N LEU A 146 8.01 -10.37 -5.81
CA LEU A 146 7.75 -9.05 -5.24
C LEU A 146 8.70 -8.00 -5.81
N THR A 147 9.99 -8.33 -5.87
CA THR A 147 11.01 -7.44 -6.43
C THR A 147 10.77 -7.13 -7.89
N LEU A 148 10.40 -8.14 -8.69
CA LEU A 148 10.05 -7.96 -10.10
C LEU A 148 8.78 -7.11 -10.27
N ARG A 149 7.75 -7.34 -9.44
CA ARG A 149 6.50 -6.57 -9.49
C ARG A 149 6.72 -5.11 -9.10
N ILE A 150 7.51 -4.86 -8.05
CA ILE A 150 7.89 -3.50 -7.62
C ILE A 150 8.61 -2.77 -8.75
N ARG A 151 9.58 -3.42 -9.42
CA ARG A 151 10.31 -2.84 -10.55
C ARG A 151 9.37 -2.53 -11.71
N GLY A 152 8.60 -3.51 -12.19
CA GLY A 152 7.68 -3.31 -13.31
C GLY A 152 6.64 -2.21 -13.06
N LEU A 153 6.14 -2.06 -11.82
CA LEU A 153 5.24 -0.96 -11.47
C LEU A 153 5.95 0.39 -11.34
N SER A 154 7.23 0.40 -10.94
CA SER A 154 8.04 1.62 -10.85
C SER A 154 8.37 2.16 -12.26
N ASP A 155 8.74 1.28 -13.19
CA ASP A 155 9.04 1.64 -14.57
C ASP A 155 7.82 2.23 -15.30
N LEU A 156 6.62 1.73 -14.99
CA LEU A 156 5.35 2.30 -15.47
C LEU A 156 5.01 3.65 -14.83
N SER A 157 5.49 3.91 -13.61
CA SER A 157 5.26 5.17 -12.90
C SER A 157 6.22 6.29 -13.31
N ASP A 158 7.42 5.94 -13.79
CA ASP A 158 8.43 6.85 -14.34
C ASP A 158 8.23 7.15 -15.83
N SER A 159 7.30 6.45 -16.49
CA SER A 159 6.76 6.95 -17.75
C SER A 159 6.19 8.34 -17.48
N PRO A 160 6.60 9.39 -18.22
CA PRO A 160 6.11 10.74 -17.98
C PRO A 160 4.59 10.64 -17.98
N LYS A 161 3.97 10.90 -16.83
CA LYS A 161 2.54 11.14 -16.77
C LYS A 161 2.35 12.29 -17.73
N ASP A 162 1.89 11.96 -18.92
CA ASP A 162 1.63 12.95 -19.93
C ASP A 162 0.45 13.75 -19.40
N THR A 163 0.75 14.78 -18.62
CA THR A 163 -0.20 15.79 -18.16
C THR A 163 -0.63 16.66 -19.34
N ARG A 164 -0.34 16.27 -20.58
CA ARG A 164 -1.25 16.54 -21.69
C ARG A 164 -2.62 16.07 -21.25
N ARG A 165 -3.41 17.04 -20.76
CA ARG A 165 -4.85 17.12 -20.99
C ARG A 165 -5.04 16.85 -22.47
N TYR A 166 -5.12 15.58 -22.84
CA TYR A 166 -5.67 15.18 -24.10
C TYR A 166 -7.12 15.62 -23.98
N LYS A 167 -7.46 16.74 -24.62
CA LYS A 167 -8.84 16.95 -25.04
C LYS A 167 -9.16 15.68 -25.81
N ASP A 168 -9.97 14.83 -25.19
CA ASP A 168 -10.52 13.63 -25.80
C ASP A 168 -11.50 14.14 -26.88
N ASP A 169 -10.97 14.65 -27.99
CA ASP A 169 -11.67 14.70 -29.27
C ASP A 169 -11.72 13.27 -29.79
N LYS A 170 -12.42 12.41 -29.04
CA LYS A 170 -13.06 11.26 -29.66
C LYS A 170 -14.00 11.86 -30.70
N PRO A 171 -13.98 11.40 -31.95
CA PRO A 171 -15.20 11.43 -32.72
C PRO A 171 -16.16 10.53 -31.94
N ARG A 172 -17.02 11.14 -31.11
CA ARG A 172 -18.26 10.49 -30.73
C ARG A 172 -18.90 10.13 -32.05
N SER A 173 -18.87 8.86 -32.42
CA SER A 173 -19.88 8.31 -33.29
C SER A 173 -21.20 8.58 -32.56
N SER A 174 -21.81 9.71 -32.88
CA SER A 174 -23.19 9.97 -32.53
C SER A 174 -23.95 8.88 -33.26
N VAL A 175 -24.35 7.85 -32.53
CA VAL A 175 -25.48 7.04 -32.98
C VAL A 175 -26.63 8.03 -32.97
N ASN A 176 -26.86 8.67 -34.11
CA ASN A 176 -28.05 9.44 -34.34
C ASN A 176 -29.19 8.42 -34.32
N ASN A 177 -29.75 8.17 -33.14
CA ASN A 177 -31.14 7.76 -33.07
C ASN A 177 -31.90 8.92 -33.70
N VAL A 178 -32.20 8.79 -34.99
CA VAL A 178 -33.15 9.66 -35.68
C VAL A 178 -34.52 9.28 -35.13
N THR A 179 -34.80 9.63 -33.88
CA THR A 179 -36.17 9.99 -33.52
C THR A 179 -36.44 11.25 -34.31
N ALA A 180 -37.11 11.09 -35.45
CA ALA A 180 -37.64 12.20 -36.22
C ALA A 180 -38.39 13.11 -35.24
N ASN A 181 -37.82 14.28 -34.94
CA ASN A 181 -38.51 15.31 -34.16
C ASN A 181 -39.67 15.79 -35.03
N LYS A 182 -40.81 15.12 -34.89
CA LYS A 182 -42.06 15.50 -35.52
C LYS A 182 -42.58 16.72 -34.78
N CYS A 183 -42.90 17.76 -35.53
CA CYS A 183 -43.51 18.98 -35.03
C CYS A 183 -44.79 18.62 -34.28
N VAL A 184 -44.94 19.11 -33.04
CA VAL A 184 -46.13 18.81 -32.23
C VAL A 184 -47.40 19.47 -32.82
N GLY A 185 -47.25 20.50 -33.66
CA GLY A 185 -48.36 21.21 -34.30
C GLY A 185 -48.84 20.57 -35.60
N CYS A 186 -47.92 20.24 -36.52
CA CYS A 186 -48.27 19.78 -37.86
C CYS A 186 -47.72 18.38 -38.20
N TYR A 187 -47.12 17.69 -37.22
CA TYR A 187 -46.48 16.36 -37.33
C TYR A 187 -45.41 16.23 -38.43
N GLY A 188 -44.94 17.34 -39.01
CA GLY A 188 -43.88 17.39 -40.01
C GLY A 188 -42.49 17.22 -39.40
N ASN A 189 -41.49 16.88 -40.21
CA ASN A 189 -40.10 16.66 -39.74
C ASN A 189 -39.35 17.99 -39.49
N HIS A 190 -39.82 18.78 -38.53
CA HIS A 190 -39.17 20.01 -38.08
C HIS A 190 -39.56 20.34 -36.62
N SER A 191 -38.74 21.16 -35.96
CA SER A 191 -39.08 21.68 -34.62
C SER A 191 -40.23 22.68 -34.69
N VAL A 192 -41.06 22.76 -33.64
CA VAL A 192 -42.21 23.68 -33.53
C VAL A 192 -41.81 25.14 -33.79
N SER A 193 -40.60 25.55 -33.38
CA SER A 193 -40.03 26.89 -33.63
C SER A 193 -39.89 27.25 -35.11
N LYS A 194 -39.80 26.26 -36.00
CA LYS A 194 -39.66 26.43 -37.45
C LYS A 194 -40.95 26.08 -38.21
N CYS A 195 -42.06 25.85 -37.50
CA CYS A 195 -43.33 25.49 -38.10
C CYS A 195 -44.08 26.72 -38.59
N LYS A 196 -44.37 26.78 -39.89
CA LYS A 196 -45.11 27.91 -40.50
C LYS A 196 -46.52 28.04 -39.90
N GLU A 197 -47.23 26.93 -39.71
CA GLU A 197 -48.57 26.92 -39.10
C GLU A 197 -48.59 27.40 -37.65
N PHE A 198 -47.49 27.20 -36.91
CA PHE A 198 -47.34 27.72 -35.55
C PHE A 198 -46.97 29.21 -35.55
N LEU A 199 -46.12 29.64 -36.50
CA LEU A 199 -45.74 31.04 -36.69
C LEU A 199 -46.88 31.90 -37.26
N ASP A 200 -47.88 31.32 -37.91
CA ASP A 200 -49.05 32.07 -38.40
C ASP A 200 -50.12 32.29 -37.30
N LYS A 201 -50.02 31.61 -36.15
CA LYS A 201 -50.93 31.81 -35.01
C LYS A 201 -50.59 33.07 -34.22
N THR A 202 -51.62 33.71 -33.65
CA THR A 202 -51.45 34.88 -32.76
C THR A 202 -50.77 34.49 -31.45
N VAL A 203 -50.16 35.47 -30.77
CA VAL A 203 -49.36 35.25 -29.55
C VAL A 203 -50.17 34.55 -28.45
N GLU A 204 -51.46 34.89 -28.30
CA GLU A 204 -52.37 34.24 -27.34
C GLU A 204 -52.59 32.76 -27.69
N GLN A 205 -52.84 32.46 -28.98
CA GLN A 205 -53.03 31.09 -29.46
C GLN A 205 -51.75 30.23 -29.35
N ARG A 206 -50.57 30.84 -29.47
CA ARG A 206 -49.28 30.15 -29.26
C ARG A 206 -49.07 29.77 -27.79
N GLY A 207 -49.47 30.65 -26.87
CA GLY A 207 -49.43 30.39 -25.43
C GLY A 207 -50.35 29.24 -25.02
N ASP A 208 -51.57 29.23 -25.53
CA ASP A 208 -52.53 28.15 -25.28
C ASP A 208 -52.09 26.82 -25.90
N PHE A 209 -51.51 26.85 -27.10
CA PHE A 209 -50.97 25.66 -27.76
C PHE A 209 -49.80 25.04 -26.98
N ALA A 210 -48.89 25.86 -26.44
CA ALA A 210 -47.78 25.38 -25.62
C ALA A 210 -48.26 24.72 -24.31
N ARG A 211 -49.28 25.30 -23.67
CA ARG A 211 -49.91 24.75 -22.46
C ARG A 211 -50.59 23.41 -22.73
N HIS A 212 -51.36 23.30 -23.81
CA HIS A 212 -52.04 22.05 -24.20
C HIS A 212 -51.05 20.95 -24.63
N SER A 213 -49.96 21.33 -25.30
CA SER A 213 -48.95 20.41 -25.83
C SER A 213 -47.84 20.06 -24.82
N ARG A 214 -47.95 20.53 -23.57
CA ARG A 214 -46.94 20.38 -22.50
C ARG A 214 -45.53 20.84 -22.92
N LEU A 215 -45.46 21.88 -23.75
CA LEU A 215 -44.21 22.51 -24.17
C LEU A 215 -43.84 23.65 -23.22
N CYS A 216 -42.56 23.75 -22.89
CA CYS A 216 -42.04 24.86 -22.12
C CYS A 216 -41.91 26.12 -23.00
N LEU A 217 -41.93 27.33 -22.43
CA LEU A 217 -41.71 28.57 -23.21
C LEU A 217 -40.31 28.62 -23.85
N ASN A 218 -39.32 27.93 -23.26
CA ASN A 218 -37.99 27.75 -23.86
C ASN A 218 -37.96 26.71 -25.00
N CYS A 219 -39.06 25.98 -25.19
CA CYS A 219 -39.23 24.94 -26.20
C CYS A 219 -39.94 25.48 -27.45
N LEU A 220 -40.40 26.75 -27.42
CA LEU A 220 -41.03 27.49 -28.51
C LEU A 220 -39.99 28.21 -29.38
#